data_AF-A0A8T4DHQ4-F1
#
_entry.id   AF-A0A8T4DHQ4-F1
#
_cell.length_a   1.000
_cell.length_b   1.000
_cell.length_c   1.000
_cell.angle_alpha   90.00
_cell.angle_beta   90.00
_cell.angle_gamma   90.00
#
_symmetry.space_group_name_H-M   'P 1'
#
loop_
_entity.id
_entity.type
_entity.pdbx_description
1 polymer ?
#
loop_
_entity_poly.entity_id
_entity_poly.type
_entity_poly.pdbx_seq_one_letter_code
_entity_poly.pdbx_strand_id
1 'polypeptide(L)'
;MSTVTAATKGKESKLVPLAVIIAALTGLLISIIAARASLPANLYYVAVISLLVTIFALLIYGFLAHQIYDFIKKRREIMKCNALARKYFGEFKHFTEIFGEFVNQSRSDNIPYALKDLFGNPAFRGVSYLRTDDFYNLFNCYKERLKRFDRTKEDFSLLVNEFDSILDIYNKHCIVEPVREIRAIGREKVDEQTKENYKKQKVTYERFIGNYVDFGKKRNGEFGERIFREYFEMPEEL
;
A
#
# COMPACT_ATOMS: atom_id res chain seq x y z
N MET A 1 11.67 -16.25 -21.67
CA MET A 1 11.91 -15.10 -22.56
C MET A 1 11.07 -15.27 -23.84
N SER A 2 9.72 -15.26 -23.76
CA SER A 2 8.85 -15.58 -24.92
C SER A 2 7.47 -14.89 -24.92
N THR A 3 7.23 -13.90 -24.06
CA THR A 3 5.93 -13.22 -23.94
C THR A 3 5.84 -11.88 -24.70
N VAL A 4 6.94 -11.41 -25.28
CA VAL A 4 6.98 -10.09 -25.96
C VAL A 4 6.50 -10.16 -27.42
N THR A 5 6.56 -11.33 -28.07
CA THR A 5 6.25 -11.48 -29.51
C THR A 5 4.76 -11.60 -29.84
N ALA A 6 3.89 -11.87 -28.86
CA ALA A 6 2.45 -12.01 -29.09
C ALA A 6 1.68 -10.67 -29.07
N ALA A 7 2.18 -9.67 -28.34
CA ALA A 7 1.49 -8.39 -28.17
C ALA A 7 1.61 -7.45 -29.38
N THR A 8 2.66 -7.60 -30.19
CA THR A 8 2.89 -6.77 -31.39
C THR A 8 1.99 -7.18 -32.56
N LYS A 9 1.76 -8.48 -32.74
CA LYS A 9 0.96 -9.03 -33.85
C LYS A 9 -0.51 -8.60 -33.84
N GLY A 10 -1.07 -8.31 -32.65
CA GLY A 10 -2.45 -7.85 -32.51
C GLY A 10 -2.68 -6.39 -32.91
N LYS A 11 -1.67 -5.52 -32.75
CA LYS A 11 -1.78 -4.08 -33.05
C LYS A 11 -1.71 -3.79 -34.55
N GLU A 12 -0.90 -4.54 -35.30
CA GLU A 12 -0.77 -4.38 -36.75
C GLU A 12 -2.10 -4.69 -37.49
N SER A 13 -2.86 -5.68 -37.02
CA SER A 13 -4.12 -6.08 -37.69
C SER A 13 -5.23 -5.01 -37.65
N LYS A 14 -5.22 -4.11 -36.65
CA LYS A 14 -6.27 -3.09 -36.46
C LYS A 14 -5.97 -1.75 -37.13
N LEU A 15 -4.70 -1.50 -37.46
CA LEU A 15 -4.29 -0.27 -38.13
C LEU A 15 -4.57 -0.30 -39.64
N VAL A 16 -4.51 -1.48 -40.26
CA VAL A 16 -4.75 -1.64 -41.70
C VAL A 16 -6.17 -1.21 -42.12
N PRO A 17 -7.27 -1.63 -41.45
CA PRO A 17 -8.61 -1.17 -41.81
C PRO A 17 -8.81 0.33 -41.60
N LEU A 18 -8.23 0.90 -40.54
CA LEU A 18 -8.34 2.33 -40.24
C LEU A 18 -7.62 3.18 -41.30
N ALA A 19 -6.43 2.75 -41.73
CA ALA A 19 -5.69 3.40 -42.80
C ALA A 19 -6.45 3.37 -44.14
N VAL A 20 -7.10 2.23 -44.46
CA VAL A 20 -7.94 2.10 -45.66
C VAL A 20 -9.16 3.04 -45.61
N ILE A 21 -9.83 3.13 -44.46
CA ILE A 21 -10.97 4.05 -44.28
C ILE A 21 -10.53 5.50 -44.43
N ILE A 22 -9.42 5.90 -43.80
CA ILE A 22 -8.88 7.26 -43.91
C ILE A 22 -8.53 7.57 -45.36
N ALA A 23 -7.84 6.66 -46.06
CA ALA A 23 -7.48 6.84 -47.47
C ALA A 23 -8.73 7.00 -48.36
N ALA A 24 -9.78 6.21 -48.13
CA ALA A 24 -11.03 6.33 -48.85
C ALA A 24 -11.72 7.68 -48.60
N LEU A 25 -11.77 8.15 -47.35
CA LEU A 25 -12.34 9.45 -46.99
C LEU A 25 -11.53 10.62 -47.57
N THR A 26 -10.19 10.51 -47.59
CA THR A 26 -9.33 11.50 -48.26
C THR A 26 -9.56 11.52 -49.77
N GLY A 27 -9.71 10.37 -50.43
CA GLY A 27 -10.06 10.29 -51.84
C GLY A 27 -11.42 10.91 -52.16
N LEU A 28 -12.42 10.69 -51.30
CA LEU A 28 -13.73 11.34 -51.39
C LEU A 28 -13.61 12.86 -51.23
N LEU A 29 -12.80 13.33 -50.29
CA LEU A 29 -12.58 14.77 -50.06
C LEU A 29 -11.98 15.44 -51.29
N ILE A 30 -10.95 14.84 -51.89
CA ILE A 30 -10.31 15.33 -53.11
C ILE A 30 -11.34 15.40 -54.25
N SER A 31 -12.20 14.38 -54.38
CA SER A 31 -13.25 14.34 -55.41
C SER A 31 -14.28 15.47 -55.24
N ILE A 32 -14.70 15.75 -54.01
CA ILE A 32 -15.63 16.86 -53.70
C ILE A 32 -14.97 18.22 -54.01
N ILE A 33 -13.68 18.38 -53.69
CA ILE A 33 -12.92 19.60 -54.00
C ILE A 33 -12.82 19.80 -55.52
N ALA A 34 -12.55 18.75 -56.28
CA ALA A 34 -12.50 18.80 -57.74
C ALA A 34 -13.87 19.16 -58.36
N ALA A 35 -14.97 18.73 -57.74
CA ALA A 35 -16.33 19.01 -58.17
C ALA A 35 -16.88 20.38 -57.72
N ARG A 36 -16.06 21.27 -57.13
CA ARG A 36 -16.50 22.56 -56.56
C ARG A 36 -17.39 23.38 -57.49
N ALA A 37 -17.08 23.44 -58.79
CA ALA A 37 -17.83 24.24 -59.76
C ALA A 37 -19.25 23.71 -60.04
N SER A 38 -19.51 22.44 -59.72
CA SER A 38 -20.79 21.76 -59.98
C SER A 38 -21.76 21.76 -58.79
N LEU A 39 -21.32 22.24 -57.61
CA LEU A 39 -22.10 22.19 -56.38
C LEU A 39 -22.51 23.59 -55.92
N PRO A 40 -23.76 23.76 -55.42
CA PRO A 40 -24.14 24.96 -54.68
C PRO A 40 -23.19 25.19 -53.50
N ALA A 41 -22.74 26.43 -53.31
CA ALA A 41 -21.70 26.77 -52.34
C ALA A 41 -21.99 26.23 -50.93
N ASN A 42 -23.25 26.33 -50.46
CA ASN A 42 -23.64 25.85 -49.13
C ASN A 42 -23.46 24.33 -48.96
N LEU A 43 -23.83 23.53 -49.97
CA LEU A 43 -23.68 22.07 -49.93
C LEU A 43 -22.20 21.66 -49.99
N TYR A 44 -21.40 22.39 -50.78
CA TYR A 44 -19.96 22.17 -50.85
C TYR A 44 -19.30 22.36 -49.47
N TYR A 45 -19.54 23.48 -48.79
CA TYR A 45 -18.93 23.74 -47.49
C TYR A 45 -19.38 22.75 -46.41
N VAL A 46 -20.67 22.39 -46.36
CA VAL A 46 -21.18 21.39 -45.41
C VAL A 46 -20.52 20.03 -45.64
N ALA A 47 -20.39 19.59 -46.90
CA ALA A 47 -19.77 18.31 -47.24
C ALA A 47 -18.26 18.29 -46.88
N VAL A 48 -17.52 19.34 -47.21
CA VAL A 48 -16.09 19.44 -46.89
C VAL A 48 -15.85 19.48 -45.37
N ILE A 49 -16.61 20.30 -44.64
CA ILE A 49 -16.46 20.43 -43.18
C ILE A 49 -16.82 19.12 -42.48
N SER A 50 -17.94 18.49 -42.83
CA SER A 50 -18.36 17.22 -42.20
C SER A 50 -17.34 16.10 -42.45
N LEU A 51 -16.77 16.02 -43.65
CA LEU A 51 -15.76 15.03 -43.99
C LEU A 51 -14.43 15.28 -43.25
N LEU A 52 -13.99 16.54 -43.15
CA LEU A 52 -12.82 16.91 -42.34
C LEU A 52 -13.00 16.56 -40.86
N VAL A 53 -14.16 16.88 -40.28
CA VAL A 53 -14.51 16.51 -38.90
C VAL A 53 -14.49 14.98 -38.73
N THR A 54 -15.01 14.23 -39.70
CA THR A 54 -15.01 12.76 -39.67
C THR A 54 -13.59 12.19 -39.71
N ILE A 55 -12.74 12.67 -40.62
CA ILE A 55 -11.33 12.25 -40.72
C ILE A 55 -10.60 12.56 -39.41
N PHE A 56 -10.78 13.77 -38.87
CA PHE A 56 -10.13 14.18 -37.62
C PHE A 56 -10.61 13.35 -36.42
N ALA A 57 -11.92 13.07 -36.33
CA ALA A 57 -12.48 12.19 -35.30
C ALA A 57 -11.90 10.77 -35.38
N LEU A 58 -11.76 10.21 -36.59
CA LEU A 58 -11.15 8.90 -36.80
C LEU A 58 -9.66 8.88 -36.46
N LEU A 59 -8.92 9.95 -36.74
CA LEU A 59 -7.52 10.07 -36.36
C LEU A 59 -7.35 10.15 -34.83
N ILE A 60 -8.16 10.97 -34.15
CA ILE A 60 -8.20 11.02 -32.68
C ILE A 60 -8.56 9.66 -32.11
N TYR A 61 -9.60 9.01 -32.64
CA TYR A 61 -10.02 7.71 -32.15
C TYR A 61 -8.95 6.63 -32.39
N GLY A 62 -8.40 6.55 -33.60
CA GLY A 62 -7.39 5.55 -33.96
C GLY A 62 -6.08 5.70 -33.19
N PHE A 63 -5.66 6.93 -32.89
CA PHE A 63 -4.37 7.19 -32.24
C PHE A 63 -4.49 7.36 -30.72
N LEU A 64 -5.50 8.08 -30.25
CA LEU A 64 -5.63 8.47 -28.84
C LEU A 64 -6.61 7.62 -28.05
N ALA A 65 -7.56 6.89 -28.67
CA ALA A 65 -8.56 6.15 -27.89
C ALA A 65 -7.94 5.11 -26.96
N HIS A 66 -6.87 4.42 -27.39
CA HIS A 66 -6.18 3.47 -26.53
C HIS A 66 -5.48 4.15 -25.35
N GLN A 67 -4.78 5.27 -25.59
CA GLN A 67 -4.11 6.03 -24.53
C GLN A 67 -5.13 6.60 -23.53
N ILE A 68 -6.24 7.15 -24.04
CA ILE A 68 -7.34 7.67 -23.23
C ILE A 68 -7.98 6.54 -22.41
N TYR A 69 -8.22 5.38 -23.03
CA TYR A 69 -8.77 4.21 -22.35
C TYR A 69 -7.85 3.73 -21.21
N ASP A 70 -6.56 3.57 -21.48
CA ASP A 70 -5.58 3.14 -20.48
C ASP A 70 -5.46 4.16 -19.35
N PHE A 71 -5.48 5.46 -19.68
CA PHE A 71 -5.49 6.54 -18.70
C PHE A 71 -6.73 6.50 -17.80
N ILE A 72 -7.93 6.35 -18.38
CA ILE A 72 -9.19 6.23 -17.64
C ILE A 72 -9.17 4.98 -16.76
N LYS A 73 -8.72 3.85 -17.29
CA LYS A 73 -8.62 2.58 -16.56
C LYS A 73 -7.69 2.74 -15.36
N LYS A 74 -6.47 3.25 -15.56
CA LYS A 74 -5.49 3.51 -14.50
C LYS A 74 -6.06 4.48 -13.46
N ARG A 75 -6.73 5.55 -13.89
CA ARG A 75 -7.36 6.52 -12.97
C ARG A 75 -8.44 5.87 -12.12
N ARG A 76 -9.26 4.99 -12.70
CA ARG A 76 -10.30 4.23 -11.98
C ARG A 76 -9.68 3.29 -10.95
N GLU A 77 -8.60 2.60 -11.30
CA GLU A 77 -7.85 1.75 -10.38
C GLU A 77 -7.28 2.55 -9.20
N ILE A 78 -6.62 3.69 -9.47
CA ILE A 78 -6.11 4.59 -8.41
C ILE A 78 -7.25 5.06 -7.50
N MET A 79 -8.38 5.49 -8.07
CA MET A 79 -9.53 5.93 -7.29
C MET A 79 -10.10 4.80 -6.41
N LYS A 80 -10.15 3.57 -6.93
CA LYS A 80 -10.57 2.39 -6.16
C LYS A 80 -9.61 2.15 -4.99
N CYS A 81 -8.30 2.15 -5.23
CA CYS A 81 -7.31 1.96 -4.17
C CYS A 81 -7.35 3.09 -3.13
N ASN A 82 -7.51 4.35 -3.54
CA ASN A 82 -7.68 5.49 -2.63
C ASN A 82 -8.98 5.40 -1.81
N ALA A 83 -10.04 4.83 -2.37
CA ALA A 83 -11.26 4.54 -1.62
C ALA A 83 -11.03 3.46 -0.56
N LEU A 84 -10.30 2.38 -0.88
CA LEU A 84 -9.93 1.34 0.08
C LEU A 84 -9.03 1.88 1.20
N ALA A 85 -8.02 2.69 0.86
CA ALA A 85 -7.14 3.33 1.84
C ALA A 85 -7.94 4.16 2.86
N ARG A 86 -8.86 5.02 2.38
CA ARG A 86 -9.76 5.79 3.25
C ARG A 86 -10.66 4.90 4.11
N LYS A 87 -11.21 3.83 3.51
CA LYS A 87 -12.09 2.88 4.20
C LYS A 87 -11.36 2.18 5.36
N TYR A 88 -10.11 1.77 5.16
CA TYR A 88 -9.34 1.00 6.14
C TYR A 88 -8.50 1.84 7.09
N PHE A 89 -8.33 3.12 6.80
CA PHE A 89 -7.55 4.01 7.66
C PHE A 89 -8.06 4.06 9.11
N GLY A 90 -9.38 4.06 9.34
CA GLY A 90 -9.93 4.07 10.69
C GLY A 90 -9.56 2.82 11.51
N GLU A 91 -9.69 1.64 10.89
CA GLU A 91 -9.33 0.36 11.52
C GLU A 91 -7.81 0.26 11.74
N PHE A 92 -7.00 0.67 10.75
CA PHE A 92 -5.55 0.77 10.90
C PHE A 92 -5.14 1.72 12.03
N LYS A 93 -5.72 2.92 12.08
CA LYS A 93 -5.47 3.90 13.14
C LYS A 93 -5.78 3.31 14.52
N HIS A 94 -6.85 2.52 14.64
CA HIS A 94 -7.17 1.85 15.89
C HIS A 94 -6.06 0.89 16.35
N PHE A 95 -5.43 0.12 15.44
CA PHE A 95 -4.26 -0.69 15.79
C PHE A 95 -3.09 0.16 16.30
N THR A 96 -2.85 1.32 15.70
CA THR A 96 -1.80 2.23 16.18
C THR A 96 -2.14 2.78 17.57
N GLU A 97 -3.42 3.06 17.86
CA GLU A 97 -3.87 3.54 19.17
C GLU A 97 -3.66 2.46 20.24
N ILE A 98 -4.06 1.21 19.96
CA ILE A 98 -3.80 0.07 20.86
C ILE A 98 -2.29 -0.10 21.08
N PHE A 99 -1.50 -0.01 20.01
CA PHE A 99 -0.05 -0.13 20.12
C PHE A 99 0.57 0.96 21.00
N GLY A 100 -0.01 2.17 20.98
CA GLY A 100 0.35 3.26 21.87
C GLY A 100 0.32 2.90 23.34
N GLU A 101 -0.52 1.95 23.74
CA GLU A 101 -0.58 1.47 25.12
C GLU A 101 0.62 0.58 25.50
N PHE A 102 1.18 -0.20 24.57
CA PHE A 102 2.36 -1.04 24.84
C PHE A 102 3.65 -0.23 25.01
N VAL A 103 3.70 0.97 24.44
CA VAL A 103 4.85 1.88 24.52
C VAL A 103 4.66 2.97 25.58
N ASN A 104 3.51 3.00 26.25
CA ASN A 104 3.20 3.98 27.29
C ASN A 104 3.94 3.63 28.59
N GLN A 105 4.88 4.50 28.99
CA GLN A 105 5.71 4.32 30.19
C GLN A 105 4.93 4.42 31.50
N SER A 106 3.78 5.11 31.51
CA SER A 106 2.95 5.23 32.71
C SER A 106 2.24 3.92 33.07
N ARG A 107 2.25 2.94 32.15
CA ARG A 107 1.60 1.65 32.32
C ARG A 107 2.55 0.60 32.87
N SER A 108 2.05 -0.17 33.83
CA SER A 108 2.73 -1.32 34.42
C SER A 108 2.36 -2.65 33.76
N ASP A 109 1.47 -2.63 32.78
CA ASP A 109 0.95 -3.82 32.10
C ASP A 109 1.44 -3.90 30.64
N ASN A 110 2.76 -3.83 30.47
CA ASN A 110 3.44 -4.12 29.21
C ASN A 110 4.66 -5.03 29.45
N ILE A 111 5.16 -5.66 28.39
CA ILE A 111 6.27 -6.62 28.50
C ILE A 111 7.56 -5.95 29.00
N PRO A 112 8.01 -4.80 28.46
CA PRO A 112 9.21 -4.14 28.97
C PRO A 112 9.14 -3.84 30.48
N TYR A 113 7.96 -3.44 30.98
CA TYR A 113 7.75 -3.25 32.41
C TYR A 113 7.83 -4.57 33.19
N ALA A 114 7.26 -5.65 32.68
CA ALA A 114 7.37 -6.97 33.33
C ALA A 114 8.82 -7.46 33.44
N LEU A 115 9.71 -7.05 32.54
CA LEU A 115 11.13 -7.42 32.54
C LEU A 115 12.03 -6.44 33.30
N LYS A 116 11.52 -5.25 33.67
CA LYS A 116 12.34 -4.14 34.16
C LYS A 116 13.21 -4.52 35.38
N ASP A 117 12.66 -5.34 36.27
CA ASP A 117 13.29 -5.68 37.55
C ASP A 117 14.45 -6.67 37.35
N LEU A 118 14.42 -7.46 36.26
CA LEU A 118 15.51 -8.35 35.88
C LEU A 118 16.78 -7.58 35.53
N PHE A 119 16.65 -6.41 34.90
CA PHE A 119 17.82 -5.60 34.52
C PHE A 119 18.55 -4.99 35.74
N GLY A 120 17.93 -4.98 36.92
CA GLY A 120 18.59 -4.64 38.18
C GLY A 120 19.39 -5.79 38.80
N ASN A 121 19.14 -7.04 38.37
CA ASN A 121 19.81 -8.22 38.90
C ASN A 121 21.18 -8.43 38.21
N PRO A 122 22.27 -8.64 38.97
CA PRO A 122 23.61 -8.86 38.42
C PRO A 122 23.69 -9.97 37.36
N ALA A 123 22.84 -11.00 37.45
CA ALA A 123 22.80 -12.10 36.50
C ALA A 123 22.39 -11.66 35.08
N PHE A 124 21.60 -10.59 34.95
CA PHE A 124 21.03 -10.11 33.68
C PHE A 124 21.58 -8.75 33.26
N ARG A 125 22.63 -8.22 33.92
CA ARG A 125 23.21 -6.91 33.60
C ARG A 125 23.72 -6.80 32.15
N GLY A 126 24.08 -7.92 31.53
CA GLY A 126 24.55 -7.98 30.15
C GLY A 126 23.44 -8.08 29.09
N VAL A 127 22.17 -8.19 29.50
CA VAL A 127 21.05 -8.32 28.55
C VAL A 127 20.83 -7.00 27.82
N SER A 128 20.91 -7.04 26.49
CA SER A 128 20.58 -5.88 25.67
C SER A 128 19.07 -5.71 25.60
N TYR A 129 18.59 -4.51 25.93
CA TYR A 129 17.20 -4.16 25.71
C TYR A 129 17.07 -2.69 25.32
N LEU A 130 16.16 -2.42 24.39
CA LEU A 130 15.83 -1.05 24.04
C LEU A 130 14.85 -0.48 25.07
N ARG A 131 15.22 0.67 25.67
CA ARG A 131 14.36 1.35 26.64
C ARG A 131 13.10 1.86 25.95
N THR A 132 11.97 1.73 26.63
CA THR A 132 10.68 2.26 26.17
C THR A 132 10.69 3.77 25.95
N ASP A 133 11.62 4.48 26.61
CA ASP A 133 11.74 5.93 26.55
C ASP A 133 12.14 6.43 25.16
N ASP A 134 13.13 5.78 24.57
CA ASP A 134 13.60 6.08 23.22
C ASP A 134 12.52 5.73 22.18
N PHE A 135 11.77 4.67 22.45
CA PHE A 135 10.73 4.19 21.56
C PHE A 135 9.47 5.07 21.57
N TYR A 136 9.10 5.63 22.72
CA TYR A 136 7.93 6.50 22.86
C TYR A 136 8.04 7.77 22.01
N ASN A 137 9.23 8.38 21.94
CA ASN A 137 9.47 9.56 21.12
C ASN A 137 9.33 9.27 19.62
N LEU A 138 9.92 8.16 19.16
CA LEU A 138 9.77 7.68 17.79
C LEU A 138 8.28 7.47 17.44
N PHE A 139 7.55 6.80 18.34
CA PHE A 139 6.13 6.54 18.14
C PHE A 139 5.27 7.81 18.12
N ASN A 140 5.60 8.83 18.93
CA ASN A 140 4.90 10.11 18.89
C ASN A 140 5.11 10.88 17.59
N CYS A 141 6.33 10.87 17.04
CA CYS A 141 6.58 11.43 15.72
C CYS A 141 5.70 10.77 14.65
N TYR A 142 5.60 9.44 14.69
CA TYR A 142 4.71 8.69 13.82
C TYR A 142 3.23 9.07 14.03
N LYS A 143 2.76 9.23 15.28
CA LYS A 143 1.37 9.68 15.55
C LYS A 143 1.07 11.05 14.95
N GLU A 144 2.02 11.98 14.99
CA GLU A 144 1.85 13.28 14.34
C GLU A 144 1.80 13.17 12.81
N ARG A 145 2.58 12.27 12.21
CA ARG A 145 2.50 11.97 10.77
C ARG A 145 1.16 11.32 10.42
N LEU A 146 0.68 10.38 11.22
CA LEU A 146 -0.60 9.69 11.04
C LEU A 146 -1.80 10.64 10.99
N LYS A 147 -1.76 11.73 11.76
CA LYS A 147 -2.81 12.78 11.74
C LYS A 147 -2.89 13.52 10.41
N ARG A 148 -1.83 13.52 9.61
CA ARG A 148 -1.71 14.25 8.33
C ARG A 148 -1.98 13.36 7.12
N PHE A 149 -2.77 12.30 7.30
CA PHE A 149 -3.09 11.37 6.23
C PHE A 149 -3.79 12.05 5.04
N ASP A 150 -3.18 11.96 3.85
CA ASP A 150 -3.59 12.63 2.62
C ASP A 150 -4.68 11.87 1.84
N ARG A 151 -5.20 10.77 2.40
CA ARG A 151 -6.32 9.98 1.83
C ARG A 151 -5.99 9.28 0.51
N THR A 152 -4.70 9.11 0.20
CA THR A 152 -4.21 8.36 -0.96
C THR A 152 -3.71 6.97 -0.54
N LYS A 153 -3.70 6.03 -1.48
CA LYS A 153 -3.15 4.69 -1.28
C LYS A 153 -1.65 4.77 -1.02
N GLU A 154 -0.95 5.66 -1.72
CA GLU A 154 0.49 5.86 -1.58
C GLU A 154 0.83 6.31 -0.14
N ASP A 155 0.17 7.35 0.36
CA ASP A 155 0.40 7.83 1.72
C ASP A 155 -0.02 6.80 2.77
N PHE A 156 -1.13 6.09 2.54
CA PHE A 156 -1.55 5.00 3.41
C PHE A 156 -0.50 3.89 3.49
N SER A 157 0.08 3.50 2.35
CA SER A 157 1.11 2.45 2.30
C SER A 157 2.39 2.90 3.01
N LEU A 158 2.77 4.18 2.91
CA LEU A 158 3.90 4.74 3.64
C LEU A 158 3.66 4.68 5.16
N LEU A 159 2.47 5.09 5.63
CA LEU A 159 2.10 5.01 7.04
C LEU A 159 2.12 3.57 7.56
N VAL A 160 1.59 2.62 6.79
CA VAL A 160 1.60 1.19 7.16
C VAL A 160 3.03 0.67 7.24
N ASN A 161 3.89 0.96 6.25
CA ASN A 161 5.28 0.51 6.25
C ASN A 161 6.09 1.10 7.41
N GLU A 162 5.86 2.37 7.73
CA GLU A 162 6.50 3.02 8.87
C GLU A 162 6.05 2.36 10.19
N PHE A 163 4.75 2.10 10.35
CA PHE A 163 4.23 1.40 11.51
C PHE A 163 4.73 -0.05 11.62
N ASP A 164 4.79 -0.78 10.51
CA ASP A 164 5.36 -2.13 10.47
C ASP A 164 6.82 -2.12 10.92
N SER A 165 7.58 -1.11 10.54
CA SER A 165 8.98 -0.94 10.95
C SER A 165 9.08 -0.64 12.46
N ILE A 166 8.22 0.22 12.97
CA ILE A 166 8.11 0.51 14.41
C ILE A 166 7.76 -0.77 15.18
N LEU A 167 6.71 -1.50 14.77
CA LEU A 167 6.31 -2.77 15.37
C LEU A 167 7.44 -3.80 15.36
N ASP A 168 8.18 -3.90 14.26
CA ASP A 168 9.30 -4.83 14.11
C ASP A 168 10.45 -4.51 15.08
N ILE A 169 10.82 -3.23 15.19
CA ILE A 169 11.85 -2.76 16.13
C ILE A 169 11.42 -3.06 17.58
N TYR A 170 10.17 -2.76 17.93
CA TYR A 170 9.64 -3.06 19.28
C TYR A 170 9.65 -4.56 19.56
N ASN A 171 9.09 -5.36 18.65
CA ASN A 171 9.02 -6.80 18.79
C ASN A 171 10.41 -7.40 18.98
N LYS A 172 11.36 -6.99 18.13
CA LYS A 172 12.72 -7.52 18.15
C LYS A 172 13.50 -7.08 19.40
N HIS A 173 13.61 -5.79 19.63
CA HIS A 173 14.58 -5.23 20.60
C HIS A 173 14.00 -4.96 21.99
N CYS A 174 12.68 -4.92 22.15
CA CYS A 174 12.04 -4.76 23.45
C CYS A 174 11.47 -6.07 24.00
N ILE A 175 11.31 -7.09 23.16
CA ILE A 175 10.67 -8.36 23.55
C ILE A 175 11.54 -9.57 23.18
N VAL A 176 11.66 -9.90 21.90
CA VAL A 176 12.20 -11.18 21.44
C VAL A 176 13.66 -11.36 21.85
N GLU A 177 14.54 -10.40 21.55
CA GLU A 177 15.95 -10.48 21.88
C GLU A 177 16.19 -10.49 23.41
N PRO A 178 15.62 -9.56 24.21
CA PRO A 178 15.77 -9.61 25.66
C PRO A 178 15.33 -10.94 26.27
N VAL A 179 14.18 -11.48 25.84
CA VAL A 179 13.65 -12.75 26.34
C VAL A 179 14.59 -13.90 25.97
N ARG A 180 15.08 -13.94 24.73
CA ARG A 180 16.03 -14.96 24.27
C ARG A 180 17.33 -14.94 25.09
N GLU A 181 17.86 -13.76 25.35
CA GLU A 181 19.08 -13.60 26.17
C GLU A 181 18.85 -14.01 27.62
N ILE A 182 17.72 -13.63 28.22
CA ILE A 182 17.34 -14.06 29.58
C ILE A 182 17.25 -15.59 29.65
N ARG A 183 16.62 -16.24 28.66
CA ARG A 183 16.55 -17.70 28.59
C ARG A 183 17.92 -18.35 28.48
N ALA A 184 18.85 -17.76 27.74
CA ALA A 184 20.21 -18.26 27.59
C ALA A 184 21.02 -18.18 28.91
N ILE A 185 20.71 -17.21 29.77
CA ILE A 185 21.33 -17.07 31.10
C ILE A 185 20.80 -18.13 32.09
N GLY A 186 19.54 -18.53 31.95
CA GLY A 186 18.89 -19.57 32.76
C GLY A 186 17.52 -19.13 33.28
N ARG A 187 16.46 -19.80 32.85
CA ARG A 187 15.08 -19.51 33.26
C ARG A 187 14.83 -19.69 34.76
N GLU A 188 15.59 -20.59 35.38
CA GLU A 188 15.54 -20.87 36.81
C GLU A 188 16.02 -19.69 37.68
N LYS A 189 16.73 -18.72 37.08
CA LYS A 189 17.19 -17.50 37.76
C LYS A 189 16.16 -16.37 37.75
N VAL A 190 15.06 -16.54 37.02
CA VAL A 190 13.95 -15.60 36.96
C VAL A 190 12.94 -16.00 38.03
N ASP A 191 12.52 -15.04 38.85
CA ASP A 191 11.52 -15.28 39.89
C ASP A 191 10.14 -15.57 39.27
N GLU A 192 9.31 -16.35 39.97
CA GLU A 192 8.00 -16.77 39.46
C GLU A 192 7.05 -15.59 39.23
N GLN A 193 7.13 -14.53 40.03
CA GLN A 193 6.28 -13.35 39.88
C GLN A 193 6.55 -12.65 38.54
N THR A 194 7.83 -12.52 38.15
CA THR A 194 8.24 -11.99 36.85
C THR A 194 7.76 -12.87 35.71
N LYS A 195 7.88 -14.20 35.83
CA LYS A 195 7.39 -15.15 34.79
C LYS A 195 5.88 -15.04 34.59
N GLU A 196 5.11 -15.00 35.67
CA GLU A 196 3.65 -14.86 35.60
C GLU A 196 3.22 -13.53 35.00
N ASN A 197 3.86 -12.43 35.41
CA ASN A 197 3.63 -11.10 34.86
C ASN A 197 3.93 -11.08 33.35
N TYR A 198 5.09 -11.59 32.96
CA TYR A 198 5.48 -11.70 31.56
C TYR A 198 4.47 -12.52 30.76
N LYS A 199 4.08 -13.72 31.23
CA LYS A 199 3.12 -14.60 30.56
C LYS A 199 1.80 -13.88 30.29
N LYS A 200 1.29 -13.13 31.25
CA LYS A 200 0.06 -12.34 31.09
C LYS A 200 0.19 -11.27 30.01
N GLN A 201 1.30 -10.53 30.00
CA GLN A 201 1.52 -9.47 28.99
C GLN A 201 1.81 -10.03 27.61
N LYS A 202 2.54 -11.15 27.54
CA LYS A 202 2.80 -11.90 26.32
C LYS A 202 1.51 -12.27 25.60
N VAL A 203 0.54 -12.89 26.29
CA VAL A 203 -0.75 -13.28 25.68
C VAL A 203 -1.50 -12.08 25.11
N THR A 204 -1.46 -10.94 25.81
CA THR A 204 -2.09 -9.70 25.34
C THR A 204 -1.42 -9.17 24.07
N TYR A 205 -0.09 -9.17 24.04
CA TYR A 205 0.71 -8.74 22.90
C TYR A 205 0.55 -9.67 21.68
N GLU A 206 0.61 -11.00 21.88
CA GLU A 206 0.40 -11.99 20.82
C GLU A 206 -0.98 -11.86 20.19
N ARG A 207 -2.03 -11.63 21.00
CA ARG A 207 -3.38 -11.35 20.49
C ARG A 207 -3.40 -10.10 19.62
N PHE A 208 -2.75 -9.03 20.05
CA PHE A 208 -2.65 -7.80 19.27
C PHE A 208 -1.97 -8.05 17.91
N ILE A 209 -0.81 -8.71 17.89
CA ILE A 209 -0.09 -8.98 16.65
C ILE A 209 -0.88 -9.94 15.74
N GLY A 210 -1.51 -10.97 16.31
CA GLY A 210 -2.39 -11.88 15.56
C GLY A 210 -3.52 -11.13 14.85
N ASN A 211 -4.24 -10.28 15.58
CA ASN A 211 -5.31 -9.46 15.01
C ASN A 211 -4.80 -8.51 13.92
N TYR A 212 -3.63 -7.91 14.11
CA TYR A 212 -3.01 -7.00 13.13
C TYR A 212 -2.61 -7.74 11.85
N VAL A 213 -1.97 -8.91 11.98
CA VAL A 213 -1.58 -9.76 10.85
C VAL A 213 -2.80 -10.26 10.07
N ASP A 214 -3.85 -10.70 10.76
CA ASP A 214 -5.07 -11.19 10.11
C ASP A 214 -5.79 -10.06 9.37
N PHE A 215 -5.83 -8.86 9.96
CA PHE A 215 -6.28 -7.66 9.27
C PHE A 215 -5.44 -7.42 8.01
N GLY A 216 -4.11 -7.44 8.12
CA GLY A 216 -3.19 -7.22 7.01
C GLY A 216 -3.39 -8.19 5.85
N LYS A 217 -3.44 -9.50 6.14
CA LYS A 217 -3.69 -10.56 5.14
C LYS A 217 -5.01 -10.35 4.40
N LYS A 218 -6.08 -10.04 5.14
CA LYS A 218 -7.40 -9.77 4.55
C LYS A 218 -7.36 -8.56 3.62
N ARG A 219 -6.71 -7.47 4.04
CA ARG A 219 -6.69 -6.22 3.25
C ARG A 219 -5.74 -6.31 2.05
N ASN A 220 -4.61 -7.00 2.15
CA ASN A 220 -3.71 -7.25 1.01
C ASN A 220 -4.46 -7.85 -0.19
N GLY A 221 -5.34 -8.83 0.06
CA GLY A 221 -6.17 -9.44 -0.98
C GLY A 221 -7.12 -8.43 -1.67
N GLU A 222 -7.60 -7.42 -0.95
CA GLU A 222 -8.50 -6.40 -1.50
C GLU A 222 -7.77 -5.33 -2.32
N PHE A 223 -6.54 -4.98 -1.92
CA PHE A 223 -5.67 -4.07 -2.67
C PHE A 223 -5.07 -4.73 -3.91
N GLY A 224 -4.97 -6.06 -3.94
CA GLY A 224 -4.33 -6.82 -5.01
C GLY A 224 -2.80 -6.77 -4.98
N GLU A 225 -2.25 -6.30 -3.86
CA GLU A 225 -0.81 -6.21 -3.60
C GLU A 225 -0.57 -6.25 -2.08
N ARG A 226 0.68 -6.50 -1.69
CA ARG A 226 1.07 -6.52 -0.29
C ARG A 226 1.30 -5.09 0.21
N ILE A 227 0.42 -4.62 1.10
CA ILE A 227 0.56 -3.36 1.84
C ILE A 227 1.01 -3.62 3.27
N PHE A 228 0.42 -4.63 3.92
CA PHE A 228 0.71 -5.00 5.30
C PHE A 228 1.71 -6.17 5.37
N ARG A 229 2.54 -6.18 6.40
CA ARG A 229 3.30 -7.37 6.78
C ARG A 229 2.37 -8.49 7.25
N GLU A 230 2.69 -9.72 6.85
CA GLU A 230 1.84 -10.90 7.09
C GLU A 230 2.38 -11.83 8.18
N TYR A 231 3.50 -11.47 8.79
CA TYR A 231 4.19 -12.27 9.80
C TYR A 231 5.06 -11.41 10.70
N PHE A 232 5.04 -11.71 12.00
CA PHE A 232 6.01 -11.24 12.98
C PHE A 232 6.49 -12.45 13.77
N GLU A 233 7.74 -12.40 14.23
CA GLU A 233 8.28 -13.39 15.15
C GLU A 233 7.55 -13.31 16.50
N MET A 234 6.99 -14.42 16.97
CA MET A 234 6.31 -14.46 18.26
C MET A 234 7.31 -14.62 19.40
N PRO A 235 7.09 -13.95 20.54
CA PRO A 235 7.98 -14.05 21.67
C PRO A 235 7.91 -15.44 22.34
N GLU A 236 9.06 -15.92 22.77
CA GLU A 236 9.16 -17.20 23.48
C GLU A 236 8.57 -17.11 24.89
N GLU A 237 8.39 -18.23 25.60
CA GLU A 237 8.06 -18.14 27.03
C GLU A 237 9.30 -17.73 27.85
N LEU A 238 9.10 -17.23 29.07
CA LEU A 238 10.17 -16.99 30.03
C LEU A 238 10.37 -18.18 30.98
#